data_AF-A0A0F9KK49-F1
#
_entry.id   AF-A0A0F9KK49-F1
#
_cell.length_a   1.000
_cell.length_b   1.000
_cell.length_c   1.000
_cell.angle_alpha   90.00
_cell.angle_beta   90.00
_cell.angle_gamma   90.00
#
_symmetry.space_group_name_H-M   'P 1'
#
loop_
_entity.id
_entity.type
_entity.pdbx_description
1 polymer ?
#
loop_
_entity_poly.entity_id
_entity_poly.type
_entity_poly.pdbx_seq_one_letter_code
_entity_poly.pdbx_strand_id
1 'polypeptide(L)' 'MKLAKVLEKYLWAEKISQKDFAAQRGISASTLGRFLRGTHQLDGNHLAQLLIWLLGEDNEPTA' A
#
# COMPACT_ATOMS: atom_id res chain seq x y z
N MET A 1 11.25 -0.87 -7.14
CA MET A 1 10.24 -0.80 -8.22
C MET A 1 9.58 0.57 -8.26
N LYS A 2 9.00 0.99 -9.41
CA LYS A 2 8.29 2.28 -9.52
C LYS A 2 7.07 2.34 -8.57
N LEU A 3 6.31 1.24 -8.45
CA LEU A 3 5.10 1.17 -7.62
C LEU A 3 5.37 1.36 -6.11
N ALA A 4 6.40 0.71 -5.58
CA ALA A 4 6.84 0.89 -4.18
C ALA A 4 7.16 2.35 -3.85
N LYS A 5 7.84 3.07 -4.77
CA LYS A 5 8.15 4.50 -4.61
C LYS A 5 6.90 5.38 -4.66
N VAL A 6 5.93 5.03 -5.51
CA VAL A 6 4.64 5.74 -5.58
C VAL A 6 3.87 5.56 -4.29
N LEU A 7 3.80 4.33 -3.77
CA LEU A 7 3.16 4.02 -2.50
C LEU A 7 3.82 4.78 -1.33
N GLU A 8 5.16 4.78 -1.26
CA GLU A 8 5.89 5.49 -0.20
C GLU A 8 5.61 7.00 -0.23
N LYS A 9 5.61 7.62 -1.41
CA LYS A 9 5.26 9.03 -1.58
C LYS A 9 3.83 9.33 -1.15
N TYR A 10 2.88 8.45 -1.49
CA TYR A 10 1.49 8.60 -1.08
C TYR A 10 1.33 8.52 0.44
N LEU A 11 1.90 7.49 1.07
CA LEU A 11 1.86 7.32 2.52
C LEU A 11 2.42 8.55 3.25
N TRP A 12 3.48 9.13 2.69
CA TRP A 12 4.08 10.35 3.23
C TRP A 12 3.18 11.59 3.04
N ALA A 13 2.54 11.74 1.88
CA ALA A 13 1.63 12.84 1.58
C ALA A 13 0.39 12.83 2.50
N GLU A 14 -0.21 11.64 2.68
CA GLU A 14 -1.41 11.44 3.50
C GLU A 14 -1.11 11.27 4.99
N LYS A 15 0.17 11.31 5.39
CA LYS A 15 0.63 11.06 6.77
C LYS A 15 0.17 9.71 7.33
N ILE A 16 0.00 8.72 6.47
CA ILE A 16 -0.37 7.35 6.85
C ILE A 16 0.90 6.60 7.21
N SER A 17 0.94 6.02 8.41
CA SER A 17 2.03 5.13 8.80
C SER A 17 1.99 3.83 7.98
N GLN A 18 3.16 3.34 7.56
CA GLN A 18 3.28 2.06 6.87
C GLN A 18 2.61 0.92 7.66
N LYS A 19 2.69 0.98 9.00
CA LYS A 19 2.10 -0.03 9.88
C LYS A 19 0.57 0.00 9.83
N ASP A 20 -0.02 1.19 9.87
CA ASP A 20 -1.47 1.38 9.78
C ASP A 20 -2.00 0.99 8.41
N PHE A 21 -1.30 1.37 7.34
CA PHE A 21 -1.64 0.95 5.98
C PHE A 21 -1.58 -0.57 5.82
N ALA A 22 -0.52 -1.21 6.36
CA ALA A 22 -0.38 -2.65 6.33
C ALA A 22 -1.55 -3.34 7.05
N ALA A 23 -1.91 -2.84 8.24
CA ALA A 23 -3.04 -3.36 9.01
C ALA A 23 -4.39 -3.20 8.28
N GLN A 24 -4.65 -2.04 7.68
CA GLN A 24 -5.88 -1.79 6.89
C GLN A 24 -6.02 -2.68 5.66
N ARG A 25 -4.89 -3.10 5.07
CA ARG A 25 -4.87 -3.96 3.88
C ARG A 25 -4.69 -5.44 4.21
N GLY A 26 -4.63 -5.81 5.50
CA GLY A 26 -4.35 -7.18 5.93
C GLY A 26 -2.94 -7.68 5.57
N ILE A 27 -2.03 -6.77 5.24
CA ILE A 27 -0.64 -7.09 4.88
C ILE A 27 0.20 -7.06 6.15
N SER A 28 1.09 -8.03 6.31
CA SER A 28 2.09 -7.96 7.38
C SER A 28 3.04 -6.78 7.17
N ALA A 29 3.31 -6.00 8.21
CA ALA A 29 4.24 -4.87 8.15
C ALA A 29 5.62 -5.26 7.60
N SER A 30 6.09 -6.47 7.91
CA SER A 30 7.33 -7.04 7.36
C SER A 30 7.26 -7.23 5.84
N THR A 31 6.14 -7.74 5.32
CA THR A 31 5.91 -7.94 3.88
C THR A 31 5.85 -6.60 3.16
N LEU A 32 5.11 -5.64 3.70
CA LEU A 32 5.04 -4.29 3.15
C LEU A 32 6.42 -3.61 3.15
N GLY A 33 7.17 -3.71 4.25
CA GLY A 33 8.50 -3.13 4.36
C GLY A 33 9.55 -3.78 3.44
N ARG A 34 9.40 -5.07 3.11
CA ARG A 34 10.22 -5.73 2.07
C ARG A 34 9.81 -5.29 0.66
N PHE A 35 8.51 -5.11 0.43
CA PHE A 35 7.99 -4.57 -0.82
C PHE A 35 8.48 -3.14 -1.10
N LEU A 36 8.42 -2.26 -0.10
CA LEU A 36 8.91 -0.88 -0.20
C LEU A 36 10.41 -0.83 -0.49
N ARG A 37 11.19 -1.70 0.16
CA ARG A 37 12.63 -1.87 -0.11
C ARG A 37 12.94 -2.54 -1.45
N GLY A 38 11.93 -3.04 -2.18
CA GLY A 38 12.08 -3.71 -3.45
C GLY A 38 12.74 -5.09 -3.36
N THR A 39 12.81 -5.67 -2.15
CA THR A 39 13.39 -7.01 -1.91
C THR A 39 12.36 -8.13 -2.00
N HIS A 40 11.08 -7.79 -2.11
CA HIS A 40 9.98 -8.75 -2.22
C HIS A 40 8.85 -8.17 -3.08
N GLN A 41 8.17 -9.02 -3.84
CA GLN A 41 6.94 -8.67 -4.55
C GLN A 41 5.74 -9.04 -3.69
N LEU A 42 4.70 -8.21 -3.71
CA LEU A 42 3.42 -8.60 -3.11
C LEU A 42 2.79 -9.71 -3.95
N ASP A 43 2.12 -10.66 -3.29
CA ASP A 43 1.27 -11.63 -3.97
C ASP A 43 0.21 -10.95 -4.83
N GLY A 44 -0.25 -11.63 -5.87
CA GLY A 44 -1.18 -11.07 -6.86
C GLY A 44 -2.45 -10.46 -6.23
N ASN A 45 -2.97 -11.08 -5.17
CA ASN A 45 -4.14 -10.55 -4.45
C ASN A 45 -3.86 -9.22 -3.73
N HIS A 46 -2.76 -9.14 -2.98
CA HIS A 46 -2.36 -7.91 -2.29
C HIS A 46 -1.99 -6.80 -3.28
N LEU A 47 -1.35 -7.16 -4.40
CA LEU A 47 -1.05 -6.22 -5.47
C LEU A 47 -2.33 -5.67 -6.11
N ALA A 48 -3.31 -6.54 -6.41
CA ALA A 48 -4.59 -6.14 -6.98
C ALA A 48 -5.34 -5.19 -6.04
N GLN A 49 -5.46 -5.52 -4.75
CA GLN A 49 -6.09 -4.62 -3.77
C GLN A 49 -5.38 -3.28 -3.66
N LEU A 50 -4.04 -3.27 -3.70
CA LEU A 50 -3.26 -2.03 -3.66
C LEU A 50 -3.50 -1.17 -4.90
N LEU A 51 -3.63 -1.79 -6.08
CA LEU A 51 -3.91 -1.10 -7.33
C LEU A 51 -5.34 -0.57 -7.41
N ILE A 52 -6.34 -1.35 -6.99
CA ILE A 52 -7.75 -0.92 -6.91
C ILE A 52 -7.87 0.32 -6.04
N TRP A 53 -7.22 0.30 -4.86
CA TRP A 53 -7.18 1.45 -3.98
C TRP A 53 -6.43 2.65 -4.59
N LEU A 54 -5.25 2.43 -5.18
CA LEU A 54 -4.45 3.51 -5.77
C LEU A 54 -5.14 4.18 -6.97
N LEU A 55 -5.91 3.40 -7.74
CA LEU A 55 -6.65 3.87 -8.91
C LEU A 55 -8.03 4.45 -8.56
N GLY A 56 -8.44 4.39 -7.28
CA GLY A 56 -9.57 5.15 -6.78
C GLY A 56 -10.95 4.53 -7.00
N GLU A 57 -11.08 3.20 -7.11
CA GLU A 57 -12.43 2.57 -7.12
C GLU A 57 -13.12 2.55 -5.74
N ASP A 58 -12.48 3.03 -4.67
CA ASP A 58 -13.09 3.04 -3.32
C ASP A 58 -12.63 4.28 -2.52
N ASN A 59 -13.08 5.46 -2.93
CA ASN A 59 -12.83 6.71 -2.21
C ASN A 59 -14.13 7.52 -2.07
N GLU A 60 -15.16 6.91 -1.49
CA GLU A 60 -16.20 7.66 -0.79
C GLU A 60 -15.84 7.67 0.71
N PRO A 61 -15.38 8.81 1.26
CA PRO A 61 -15.43 9.00 2.70
C PRO A 61 -16.91 9.08 3.08
N THR A 62 -17.44 8.03 3.70
CA THR A 62 -18.77 8.08 4.31
C THR A 62 -18.74 9.14 5.40
N ALA A 63 -19.44 10.25 5.13
CA ALA A 63 -19.62 11.41 5.99
C ALA A 63 -20.45 11.09 7.25
#